data_AF-A0A9E0UCC0-F1
#
_entry.id   AF-A0A9E0UCC0-F1
#
_cell.length_a   1.000
_cell.length_b   1.000
_cell.length_c   1.000
_cell.angle_alpha   90.00
_cell.angle_beta   90.00
_cell.angle_gamma   90.00
#
_symmetry.space_group_name_H-M   'P 1'
#
loop_
_entity.id
_entity.type
_entity.pdbx_description
1 polymer ?
#
loop_
_entity_poly.entity_id
_entity_poly.type
_entity_poly.pdbx_seq_one_letter_code
_entity_poly.pdbx_strand_id
1 'polypeptide(L)'
;MQIFLDILLSSGKKGFELAFFVLMPIMVFMMAFMRVLDKKGVLRMAAVVAAPVLLIFGLPGLGVFAILQILLVSFAAPVSTFRIMD
;
A
#
# COMPACT_ATOMS: atom_id res chain seq x y z
N MET A 1 22.53 -31.57 -4.11
CA MET A 1 22.65 -30.35 -4.93
C MET A 1 21.38 -30.07 -5.74
N GLN A 2 20.84 -31.05 -6.48
CA GLN A 2 19.60 -30.87 -7.28
C GLN A 2 18.39 -30.40 -6.46
N ILE A 3 18.12 -31.02 -5.30
CA ILE A 3 17.00 -30.62 -4.41
C ILE A 3 17.07 -29.14 -4.02
N PHE A 4 18.26 -28.61 -3.74
CA PHE A 4 18.44 -27.19 -3.41
C PHE A 4 18.13 -26.29 -4.61
N LEU A 5 18.58 -26.67 -5.81
CA LEU A 5 18.29 -25.95 -7.05
C LEU A 5 16.79 -25.97 -7.38
N ASP A 6 16.12 -27.11 -7.20
CA ASP A 6 14.69 -27.27 -7.45
C ASP A 6 13.85 -26.43 -6.48
N ILE A 7 14.25 -26.36 -5.20
CA ILE A 7 13.62 -25.48 -4.21
C ILE A 7 13.84 -24.02 -4.59
N LEU A 8 15.04 -23.63 -5.02
CA LEU A 8 15.35 -22.27 -5.43
C LEU A 8 14.50 -21.84 -6.64
N LEU A 9 14.45 -22.67 -7.69
CA LEU A 9 13.71 -22.40 -8.91
C LEU A 9 12.20 -22.40 -8.68
N SER A 10 11.68 -23.37 -7.92
CA SER A 10 10.24 -23.41 -7.60
C SER A 10 9.80 -22.24 -6.71
N SER A 11 10.63 -21.83 -5.76
CA SER A 11 10.38 -20.66 -4.91
C SER A 11 10.44 -19.36 -5.73
N GLY A 12 11.43 -19.24 -6.63
CA GLY A 12 11.54 -18.10 -7.54
C GLY A 12 10.34 -17.99 -8.48
N LYS A 13 9.90 -19.10 -9.07
CA LYS A 13 8.71 -19.13 -9.94
C LYS A 13 7.45 -18.68 -9.18
N LYS A 14 7.23 -19.18 -7.97
CA LYS A 14 6.09 -18.77 -7.12
C LYS A 14 6.18 -17.30 -6.72
N GLY A 15 7.37 -16.82 -6.37
CA GLY A 15 7.60 -15.41 -6.04
C GLY A 15 7.31 -14.48 -7.21
N PHE A 16 7.77 -14.85 -8.42
CA PHE A 16 7.47 -14.12 -9.64
C PHE A 16 5.96 -14.11 -9.95
N GLU A 17 5.31 -15.26 -9.81
CA GLU A 17 3.88 -15.39 -10.06
C GLU A 17 3.06 -14.48 -9.13
N LEU A 18 3.40 -14.50 -7.83
CA LEU A 18 2.78 -13.61 -6.85
C LEU A 18 3.06 -12.14 -7.16
N ALA A 19 4.30 -11.75 -7.44
CA ALA A 19 4.64 -10.35 -7.67
C ALA A 19 3.93 -9.77 -8.89
N PHE A 20 3.99 -10.47 -10.04
CA PHE A 20 3.52 -9.92 -11.30
C PHE A 20 2.02 -10.14 -11.53
N PHE A 21 1.48 -11.30 -11.16
CA PHE A 21 0.08 -11.62 -11.45
C PHE A 21 -0.86 -11.33 -10.29
N VAL A 22 -0.37 -11.24 -9.05
CA VAL A 22 -1.22 -10.96 -7.89
C VAL A 22 -0.98 -9.54 -7.37
N LEU A 23 0.27 -9.19 -7.04
CA LEU A 23 0.55 -7.88 -6.44
C LEU A 23 0.31 -6.73 -7.42
N MET A 24 0.82 -6.80 -8.65
CA MET A 24 0.64 -5.70 -9.62
C MET A 24 -0.84 -5.35 -9.91
N PRO A 25 -1.75 -6.31 -10.19
CA PRO A 25 -3.15 -5.97 -10.40
C PRO A 25 -3.83 -5.40 -9.15
N ILE A 26 -3.54 -5.98 -7.97
CA ILE A 26 -4.07 -5.48 -6.70
C ILE A 26 -3.63 -4.03 -6.49
N MET A 27 -2.38 -3.69 -6.80
CA MET A 27 -1.87 -2.33 -6.70
C MET A 27 -2.65 -1.35 -7.58
N VAL A 28 -2.93 -1.70 -8.83
CA VAL A 28 -3.73 -0.86 -9.74
C VAL A 28 -5.14 -0.64 -9.17
N PHE A 29 -5.77 -1.70 -8.66
CA PHE A 29 -7.07 -1.61 -8.01
C PHE A 29 -7.03 -0.71 -6.77
N MET A 30 -6.02 -0.86 -5.91
CA MET A 30 -5.87 -0.05 -4.70
C MET A 30 -5.61 1.42 -5.04
N MET A 31 -4.80 1.72 -6.05
CA MET A 31 -4.59 3.10 -6.52
C MET A 31 -5.89 3.72 -7.05
N ALA A 32 -6.66 2.98 -7.85
CA ALA A 32 -7.95 3.45 -8.35
C ALA A 32 -8.93 3.70 -7.19
N PHE A 33 -9.02 2.77 -6.26
CA PHE A 33 -9.88 2.86 -5.08
C PHE A 33 -9.50 4.06 -4.19
N MET A 34 -8.22 4.21 -3.87
CA MET A 34 -7.71 5.34 -3.10
C MET A 34 -8.04 6.68 -3.75
N ARG A 35 -7.87 6.78 -5.08
CA ARG A 35 -8.18 8.02 -5.81
C ARG A 35 -9.67 8.36 -5.80
N VAL A 36 -10.54 7.36 -5.73
CA VAL A 36 -11.99 7.55 -5.54
C VAL A 36 -12.29 8.04 -4.12
N LEU A 37 -11.69 7.42 -3.10
CA LEU A 37 -11.90 7.81 -1.71
C LEU A 37 -11.41 9.24 -1.42
N ASP A 38 -10.28 9.63 -1.99
CA ASP A 38 -9.74 10.99 -1.91
C ASP A 38 -10.69 12.00 -2.55
N LYS A 39 -11.17 11.73 -3.78
CA LYS A 39 -12.11 12.63 -4.47
C LYS A 39 -13.45 12.78 -3.76
N LYS A 40 -13.92 11.72 -3.08
CA LYS A 40 -15.15 11.76 -2.27
C LYS A 40 -14.95 12.41 -0.89
N GLY A 41 -13.72 12.77 -0.52
CA GLY A 41 -13.41 13.36 0.78
C GLY A 41 -13.53 12.38 1.95
N VAL A 42 -13.60 11.06 1.70
CA VAL A 42 -13.76 10.04 2.73
C VAL A 42 -12.55 10.00 3.65
N LEU A 43 -11.33 10.13 3.09
CA LEU A 43 -10.11 10.20 3.90
C LEU A 43 -10.09 11.44 4.78
N ARG A 44 -10.63 12.57 4.30
CA ARG A 44 -10.73 13.80 5.08
C ARG A 44 -11.71 13.64 6.23
N MET A 45 -12.86 13.00 5.99
CA MET A 45 -13.85 12.72 7.02
C MET A 45 -13.29 11.77 8.10
N ALA A 46 -12.62 10.70 7.68
CA ALA A 46 -11.94 9.78 8.60
C ALA A 46 -10.86 10.50 9.43
N ALA A 47 -10.10 11.41 8.81
CA ALA A 47 -9.08 12.19 9.51
C ALA A 47 -9.68 13.14 10.56
N VAL A 48 -10.82 13.79 10.26
CA VAL A 48 -11.51 14.67 11.22
C VAL A 48 -12.05 13.87 12.42
N VAL A 49 -12.56 12.67 12.19
CA VAL A 49 -13.04 11.79 13.26
C VAL A 49 -11.89 11.23 14.10
N ALA A 50 -10.75 10.92 13.48
CA ALA A 50 -9.57 10.41 14.18
C ALA A 50 -8.71 11.50 14.85
N ALA A 51 -8.83 12.75 14.40
CA ALA A 51 -8.12 13.92 14.95
C ALA A 51 -8.23 14.09 16.47
N PRO A 52 -9.41 14.04 17.12
CA PRO A 52 -9.51 14.22 18.57
C PRO A 52 -8.70 13.21 19.37
N VAL A 53 -8.57 11.97 18.90
CA VAL A 53 -7.77 10.92 19.56
C VAL A 53 -6.28 11.18 19.37
N LEU A 54 -5.89 11.57 18.16
CA LEU A 54 -4.49 11.80 17.78
C LEU A 54 -3.96 13.17 18.23
N LEU A 55 -4.84 14.11 18.57
CA LEU A 55 -4.48 15.38 19.22
C LEU A 55 -3.87 15.16 20.60
N ILE A 56 -4.25 14.09 21.31
CA ILE A 56 -3.63 13.70 22.59
C ILE A 56 -2.14 13.37 22.38
N PHE A 57 -1.78 12.88 21.20
CA PHE A 57 -0.40 12.61 20.79
C PHE A 57 0.29 13.82 20.15
N GLY A 58 -0.36 14.99 20.11
CA GLY A 58 0.20 16.21 19.52
C GLY A 58 0.16 16.26 17.99
N LEU A 59 -0.60 15.37 17.33
CA LEU A 59 -0.72 15.38 15.87
C LEU A 59 -1.82 16.34 15.40
N PRO A 60 -1.50 17.34 14.56
CA PRO A 60 -2.51 18.17 13.93
C PRO A 60 -3.34 17.34 12.93
N GLY A 61 -4.54 17.79 12.58
CA GLY A 61 -5.43 17.08 11.64
C GLY A 61 -4.79 16.74 10.28
N LEU A 62 -3.82 17.54 9.83
CA LEU A 62 -3.01 17.24 8.64
C LEU A 62 -2.08 16.03 8.83
N GLY A 63 -1.50 15.84 10.02
CA GLY A 63 -0.67 14.68 10.34
C GLY A 63 -1.48 13.39 10.40
N VAL A 64 -2.70 13.47 10.93
CA VAL A 64 -3.66 12.35 10.94
C VAL A 64 -4.05 11.92 9.53
N PHE A 65 -4.31 12.90 8.67
CA PHE A 65 -4.59 12.66 7.26
C PHE A 65 -3.41 11.98 6.55
N ALA A 66 -2.18 12.45 6.79
CA ALA A 66 -0.97 11.84 6.24
C ALA A 66 -0.78 10.39 6.71
N ILE A 67 -1.03 10.09 7.99
CA ILE A 67 -0.94 8.72 8.53
C ILE A 67 -1.99 7.82 7.90
N LEU A 68 -3.24 8.27 7.79
CA LEU A 68 -4.30 7.50 7.13
C LEU A 68 -3.95 7.21 5.67
N GLN A 69 -3.37 8.18 4.96
CA GLN A 69 -2.86 7.96 3.61
C GLN A 69 -1.74 6.92 3.62
N ILE A 70 -0.74 7.01 4.49
CA ILE A 70 0.38 6.03 4.54
C ILE A 70 -0.11 4.62 4.87
N LEU A 71 -1.08 4.47 5.77
CA LEU A 71 -1.63 3.16 6.15
C LEU A 71 -2.39 2.51 5.00
N LEU A 72 -3.12 3.30 4.20
CA LEU A 72 -3.82 2.80 3.02
C LEU A 72 -2.90 2.65 1.80
N VAL A 73 -1.87 3.50 1.68
CA VAL A 73 -0.83 3.46 0.64
C VAL A 73 0.21 2.40 0.94
N SER A 74 0.33 1.84 2.14
CA SER A 74 1.28 0.73 2.40
C SER A 74 1.00 -0.51 1.55
N PHE A 75 -0.21 -0.68 1.03
CA PHE A 75 -0.51 -1.64 -0.04
C PHE A 75 -0.03 -1.23 -1.45
N ALA A 76 0.15 0.08 -1.67
CA ALA A 76 0.71 0.68 -2.88
C ALA A 76 2.24 0.97 -2.78
N ALA A 77 2.89 0.78 -1.63
CA ALA A 77 4.34 0.93 -1.45
C ALA A 77 5.18 0.05 -2.42
N PRO A 78 4.75 -1.17 -2.82
CA PRO A 78 5.42 -1.91 -3.89
C PRO A 78 5.43 -1.14 -5.23
N VAL A 79 4.44 -0.28 -5.49
CA VAL A 79 4.34 0.53 -6.73
C VAL A 79 5.44 1.57 -6.77
N SER A 80 5.71 2.25 -5.64
CA SER A 80 6.77 3.26 -5.60
C SER A 80 8.13 2.64 -5.89
N THR A 81 8.38 1.43 -5.40
CA THR A 81 9.64 0.72 -5.69
C THR A 81 9.72 0.29 -7.15
N PHE A 82 8.64 -0.24 -7.74
CA PHE A 82 8.62 -0.58 -9.17
C PHE A 82 8.73 0.65 -10.09
N ARG A 83 8.11 1.78 -9.75
CA ARG A 83 8.21 3.04 -10.52
C ARG A 83 9.59 3.70 -10.46
N ILE A 84 10.44 3.36 -9.50
CA ILE A 84 11.84 3.83 -9.42
C ILE A 84 12.74 3.01 -10.34
N MET A 85 12.28 1.84 -10.81
CA MET A 85 13.02 0.98 -11.73
C MET A 85 12.80 1.32 -13.22
N ASP A 86 11.95 2.31 -13.52
CA ASP A 86 11.79 2.93 -14.84
C ASP A 86 12.79 4.09 -15.04
#